data_AF-A0A370I1C5-F1
#
_entry.id   AF-A0A370I1C5-F1
#
_cell.length_a   1.000
_cell.length_b   1.000
_cell.length_c   1.000
_cell.angle_alpha   90.00
_cell.angle_beta   90.00
_cell.angle_gamma   90.00
#
_symmetry.space_group_name_H-M   'P 1'
#
loop_
_entity.id
_entity.type
_entity.pdbx_description
1 polymer ?
#
loop_
_entity_poly.entity_id
_entity_poly.type
_entity_poly.pdbx_seq_one_letter_code
_entity_poly.pdbx_strand_id
1 'polypeptide(L)'
;MGIAVVVQAINHKEVETITGPLAQWLSDSVLDAPLGSMMRGIHKYADTMFNSYQLKFFLEELAGMTPKNDDESEMFDALRAAAEQAIRIQGYLWFSGD
;
A
#
# COMPACT_ATOMS: atom_id res chain seq x y z
N MET A 1 -10.10 -9.22 -9.54
CA MET A 1 -9.15 -9.56 -8.48
C MET A 1 -8.34 -8.30 -8.25
N GLY A 2 -8.58 -7.64 -7.12
CA GLY A 2 -7.95 -6.39 -6.73
C GLY A 2 -7.26 -6.56 -5.38
N ILE A 3 -6.47 -5.58 -4.97
CA ILE A 3 -5.72 -5.60 -3.72
C ILE A 3 -6.36 -4.64 -2.71
N ALA A 4 -7.01 -5.18 -1.69
CA ALA A 4 -7.46 -4.39 -0.55
C ALA A 4 -6.26 -3.90 0.27
N VAL A 5 -6.34 -2.66 0.76
CA VAL A 5 -5.33 -2.08 1.65
C VAL A 5 -5.95 -1.89 3.03
N VAL A 6 -5.42 -2.60 4.02
CA VAL A 6 -5.97 -2.68 5.38
C VAL A 6 -4.98 -2.09 6.37
N VAL A 7 -5.40 -1.09 7.12
CA VAL A 7 -4.66 -0.57 8.28
C VAL A 7 -5.03 -1.43 9.48
N GLN A 8 -4.02 -2.03 10.12
CA GLN A 8 -4.19 -2.84 11.32
C GLN A 8 -3.46 -2.22 12.50
N ALA A 9 -4.04 -2.29 13.69
CA ALA A 9 -3.34 -1.94 14.94
C ALA A 9 -2.33 -3.03 15.33
N ILE A 10 -1.53 -2.79 16.38
CA ILE A 10 -0.52 -3.75 16.86
C ILE A 10 -1.09 -5.13 17.26
N ASN A 11 -2.37 -5.17 17.64
CA ASN A 11 -3.09 -6.40 17.96
C ASN A 11 -3.79 -7.04 16.74
N HIS A 12 -3.44 -6.62 15.53
CA HIS A 12 -4.01 -7.05 14.24
C HIS A 12 -5.52 -6.79 14.08
N LYS A 13 -6.12 -5.95 14.93
CA LYS A 13 -7.48 -5.48 14.68
C LYS A 13 -7.47 -4.50 13.51
N GLU A 14 -8.37 -4.73 12.57
CA GLU A 14 -8.63 -3.81 11.46
C GLU A 14 -9.11 -2.46 12.02
N VAL A 15 -8.45 -1.40 11.55
CA VAL A 15 -8.78 -0.01 11.89
C VAL A 15 -9.48 0.64 10.71
N GLU A 16 -8.97 0.39 9.50
CA GLU A 16 -9.50 0.95 8.27
C GLU A 16 -9.21 0.01 7.10
N THR A 17 -10.13 -0.06 6.14
CA THR A 17 -9.97 -0.85 4.94
C THR A 17 -10.31 0.01 3.73
N ILE A 18 -9.35 0.19 2.84
CA ILE A 18 -9.51 0.87 1.57
C ILE A 18 -9.86 -0.19 0.52
N THR A 19 -11.08 -0.13 0.01
CA THR A 19 -11.57 -0.94 -1.11
C THR A 19 -12.04 -0.04 -2.25
N GLY A 20 -12.11 -0.57 -3.48
CA GLY A 20 -12.65 0.14 -4.64
C GLY A 20 -11.68 0.20 -5.83
N PRO A 21 -11.86 1.15 -6.77
CA PRO A 21 -11.08 1.23 -8.01
C PRO A 21 -9.56 1.26 -7.79
N LEU A 22 -9.14 1.90 -6.69
CA LEU A 22 -7.77 1.97 -6.20
C LEU A 22 -7.11 0.59 -6.00
N ALA A 23 -7.86 -0.38 -5.48
CA ALA A 23 -7.41 -1.76 -5.29
C ALA A 23 -7.14 -2.47 -6.62
N GLN A 24 -7.93 -2.14 -7.65
CA GLN A 24 -7.79 -2.69 -8.98
C GLN A 24 -6.49 -2.19 -9.63
N TRP A 25 -6.25 -0.87 -9.57
CA TRP A 25 -5.05 -0.22 -10.15
C TRP A 25 -3.75 -0.60 -9.44
N LEU A 26 -3.79 -0.89 -8.14
CA LEU A 26 -2.62 -1.35 -7.40
C LEU A 26 -2.10 -2.68 -7.98
N SER A 27 -3.00 -3.56 -8.39
CA SER A 27 -2.64 -4.87 -8.97
C SER A 27 -1.83 -4.72 -10.25
N ASP A 28 -2.21 -3.76 -11.09
CA ASP A 28 -1.52 -3.47 -12.35
C ASP A 28 -0.18 -2.75 -12.08
N SER A 29 -0.16 -1.82 -11.12
CA SER A 29 1.02 -1.01 -10.80
C SER A 29 2.15 -1.80 -10.14
N VAL A 30 1.83 -2.83 -9.36
CA VAL A 30 2.82 -3.74 -8.75
C VAL A 30 3.63 -4.49 -9.81
N LEU A 31 3.03 -4.81 -10.96
CA LEU A 31 3.71 -5.52 -12.06
C LEU A 31 4.70 -4.62 -12.80
N ASP A 32 4.41 -3.32 -12.87
CA ASP A 32 5.24 -2.33 -13.56
C ASP A 32 6.35 -1.72 -12.67
N ALA A 33 6.38 -2.05 -11.39
CA ALA A 33 7.33 -1.50 -10.44
C ALA A 33 8.80 -1.93 -10.73
N PRO A 34 9.78 -1.01 -10.54
CA PRO A 34 11.20 -1.32 -10.73
C PRO A 34 11.68 -2.51 -9.89
N LEU A 35 12.69 -3.23 -10.38
CA LEU A 35 13.34 -4.30 -9.61
C LEU A 35 13.96 -3.71 -8.33
N GLY A 36 13.57 -4.27 -7.16
CA GLY A 36 14.00 -3.81 -5.84
C GLY A 36 13.05 -2.84 -5.14
N SER A 37 11.97 -2.42 -5.79
CA SER A 37 10.89 -1.60 -5.21
C SER A 37 10.10 -2.36 -4.15
N MET A 38 9.67 -1.70 -3.06
CA MET A 38 8.74 -2.30 -2.10
C MET A 38 7.36 -2.55 -2.72
N MET A 39 6.95 -1.78 -3.73
CA MET A 39 5.73 -2.04 -4.51
C MET A 39 5.79 -3.41 -5.17
N ARG A 40 6.94 -3.80 -5.72
CA ARG A 40 7.14 -5.15 -6.30
C ARG A 40 7.20 -6.25 -5.24
N GLY A 41 7.44 -5.88 -3.98
CA GLY A 41 7.37 -6.76 -2.82
C GLY A 41 5.94 -7.10 -2.41
N ILE A 42 4.93 -6.34 -2.87
CA ILE A 42 3.52 -6.71 -2.76
C ILE A 42 3.33 -7.93 -3.67
N HIS A 43 3.11 -9.09 -3.07
CA HIS A 43 2.97 -10.32 -3.84
C HIS A 43 1.80 -10.22 -4.83
N LYS A 44 1.85 -10.95 -5.95
CA LYS A 44 0.78 -10.96 -6.97
C LYS A 44 -0.62 -11.33 -6.43
N TYR A 45 -0.68 -12.01 -5.29
CA TYR A 45 -1.91 -12.36 -4.57
C TYR A 45 -2.18 -11.46 -3.37
N ALA A 46 -1.40 -10.39 -3.22
CA ALA A 46 -1.33 -9.49 -2.08
C ALA A 46 -1.56 -10.23 -0.76
N ASP A 47 -0.56 -10.95 -0.29
CA ASP A 47 -0.49 -11.35 1.11
C ASP A 47 0.80 -10.75 1.65
N THR A 48 0.78 -9.44 1.85
CA THR A 48 1.98 -8.67 2.16
C THR A 48 1.68 -7.66 3.24
N MET A 49 2.45 -7.70 4.31
CA MET A 49 2.27 -6.84 5.48
C MET A 49 3.53 -6.04 5.72
N PHE A 50 3.38 -4.72 5.84
CA PHE A 50 4.45 -3.81 6.22
C PHE A 50 4.22 -3.30 7.63
N ASN A 51 5.25 -3.42 8.47
CA ASN A 51 5.27 -2.80 9.79
C ASN A 51 5.66 -1.31 9.69
N SER A 52 5.49 -0.59 10.80
CA SER A 52 5.80 0.84 10.89
C SER A 52 7.24 1.23 10.50
N TYR A 53 8.22 0.32 10.59
CA TYR A 53 9.59 0.58 10.13
C TYR A 53 9.70 0.49 8.61
N GLN A 54 9.16 -0.58 8.02
CA GLN A 54 9.10 -0.78 6.56
C GLN A 54 8.30 0.33 5.88
N LEU A 55 7.21 0.79 6.51
CA LEU A 55 6.38 1.87 5.98
C LEU A 55 7.11 3.20 5.83
N LYS A 56 8.18 3.45 6.59
CA LYS A 56 8.99 4.67 6.39
C LYS A 56 9.71 4.64 5.05
N PHE A 57 10.31 3.51 4.69
CA PHE A 57 10.94 3.33 3.38
C PHE A 57 9.91 3.35 2.25
N PHE A 58 8.74 2.75 2.48
CA PHE A 58 7.65 2.80 1.51
C PHE A 58 7.17 4.24 1.24
N LEU A 59 7.07 5.08 2.27
CA LEU A 59 6.74 6.50 2.10
C LEU A 59 7.81 7.28 1.33
N GLU A 60 9.10 7.04 1.62
CA GLU A 60 10.22 7.63 0.88
C GLU A 60 10.18 7.23 -0.60
N GLU A 61 9.88 5.96 -0.86
CA GLU A 61 9.74 5.43 -2.21
C GLU A 61 8.57 6.09 -2.96
N LEU A 62 7.38 6.17 -2.34
CA LEU A 62 6.22 6.85 -2.93
C LEU A 62 6.48 8.34 -3.19
N ALA A 63 7.28 9.02 -2.36
CA ALA A 63 7.66 10.41 -2.57
C ALA A 63 8.61 10.60 -3.77
N GLY A 64 9.36 9.56 -4.15
CA GLY A 64 10.23 9.55 -5.33
C GLY A 64 9.52 9.17 -6.63
N MET A 65 8.28 8.69 -6.57
CA MET A 65 7.50 8.29 -7.74
C MET A 65 6.79 9.48 -8.36
N THR A 66 6.74 9.52 -9.70
CA THR A 66 5.96 10.50 -10.45
C THR A 66 4.75 9.79 -11.06
N PRO A 67 3.51 10.10 -10.63
CA PRO A 67 2.31 9.49 -11.19
C PRO A 67 2.16 9.88 -12.67
N LYS A 68 1.69 8.93 -13.48
CA LYS A 68 1.52 9.09 -14.93
C LYS A 68 0.13 9.59 -15.31
N ASN A 69 -0.86 9.44 -14.43
CA ASN A 69 -2.23 9.89 -14.62
C ASN A 69 -2.89 10.22 -13.26
N ASP A 70 -4.09 10.79 -13.30
CA ASP A 70 -4.84 11.20 -12.10
C ASP A 70 -5.19 9.99 -11.20
N ASP A 71 -5.53 8.85 -11.80
CA ASP A 71 -5.83 7.61 -11.07
C ASP A 71 -4.63 7.11 -10.24
N GLU A 72 -3.42 7.14 -10.80
CA GLU A 72 -2.17 6.76 -10.13
C GLU A 72 -1.80 7.78 -9.03
N SER A 73 -2.11 9.06 -9.26
CA SER A 73 -1.94 10.10 -8.24
C SER A 73 -2.85 9.86 -7.03
N GLU A 74 -4.14 9.61 -7.27
CA GLU A 74 -5.10 9.28 -6.21
C GLU A 74 -4.68 8.02 -5.45
N MET A 75 -4.12 7.03 -6.16
CA MET A 75 -3.56 5.82 -5.56
C MET A 75 -2.39 6.08 -4.64
N PHE A 76 -1.40 6.87 -5.08
CA PHE A 76 -0.27 7.22 -4.24
C PHE A 76 -0.70 8.02 -3.01
N ASP A 77 -1.68 8.90 -3.15
CA ASP A 77 -2.22 9.66 -2.02
C ASP A 77 -2.95 8.77 -1.01
N ALA A 78 -3.76 7.82 -1.48
CA ALA A 78 -4.43 6.83 -0.63
C ALA A 78 -3.42 5.93 0.12
N LEU A 79 -2.41 5.42 -0.59
CA LEU A 79 -1.33 4.62 0.01
C LEU A 79 -0.54 5.41 1.05
N ARG A 80 -0.22 6.68 0.76
CA ARG A 80 0.48 7.57 1.68
C ARG A 80 -0.33 7.78 2.96
N ALA A 81 -1.62 8.10 2.82
CA ALA A 81 -2.51 8.31 3.95
C ALA A 81 -2.62 7.07 4.85
N ALA A 82 -2.78 5.88 4.24
CA ALA A 82 -2.88 4.62 4.97
C ALA A 82 -1.56 4.25 5.68
N ALA A 83 -0.42 4.41 5.00
CA ALA A 83 0.90 4.18 5.58
C ALA A 83 1.19 5.11 6.76
N GLU A 84 0.89 6.41 6.61
CA GLU A 84 1.03 7.38 7.71
C GLU A 84 0.16 7.02 8.91
N GLN A 85 -1.09 6.61 8.67
CA GLN A 85 -2.01 6.21 9.73
C GLN A 85 -1.50 4.97 10.46
N ALA A 86 -1.06 3.94 9.73
CA ALA A 86 -0.46 2.74 10.31
C ALA A 86 0.76 3.08 11.17
N ILE A 87 1.64 3.98 10.71
CA ILE A 87 2.79 4.47 11.50
C ILE A 87 2.32 5.20 12.77
N ARG A 88 1.33 6.10 12.66
CA ARG A 88 0.81 6.87 13.79
C ARG A 88 0.29 5.98 14.92
N ILE A 89 -0.35 4.85 14.57
CA ILE A 89 -0.89 3.90 15.55
C ILE A 89 0.09 2.77 15.91
N GLN A 90 1.34 2.83 15.45
CA GLN A 90 2.35 1.76 15.62
C GLN A 90 1.86 0.39 15.13
N GLY A 91 1.07 0.41 14.05
CA GLY A 91 0.42 -0.73 13.46
C GLY A 91 1.11 -1.23 12.20
N TYR A 92 0.30 -1.87 11.36
CA TYR A 92 0.68 -2.51 10.12
C TYR A 92 -0.20 -2.02 8.97
N LEU A 93 0.36 -2.06 7.77
CA LEU A 93 -0.40 -1.95 6.53
C LEU A 93 -0.38 -3.33 5.86
N TRP A 94 -1.54 -3.93 5.68
CA TRP A 94 -1.70 -5.23 5.06
C TRP A 94 -2.37 -5.06 3.69
N PHE A 95 -1.69 -5.56 2.67
CA PHE A 95 -2.22 -5.70 1.32
C PHE A 95 -2.79 -7.11 1.24
N SER A 96 -4.10 -7.22 0.98
CA SER A 96 -4.85 -8.47 0.84
C SER A 96 -5.43 -8.59 -0.57
N GLY A 97 -5.08 -9.64 -1.32
CA GLY A 97 -5.68 -9.94 -2.61
C GLY A 97 -6.94 -10.77 -2.44
N ASP A 98 -7.94 -10.49 -3.28
CA ASP A 98 -9.14 -11.31 -3.46
C ASP A 98 -8.99 -12.24 -4.68
#